data_AF-A0A851DGG3-F1
#
_entry.id   AF-A0A851DGG3-F1
#
_cell.length_a   1.000
_cell.length_b   1.000
_cell.length_c   1.000
_cell.angle_alpha   90.00
_cell.angle_beta   90.00
_cell.angle_gamma   90.00
#
_symmetry.space_group_name_H-M   'P 1'
#
loop_
_entity.id
_entity.type
_entity.pdbx_description
1 polymer ?
#
loop_
_entity_poly.entity_id
_entity_poly.type
_entity_poly.pdbx_seq_one_letter_code
_entity_poly.pdbx_strand_id
1 'polypeptide(L)'
;LERQLLLQNEMRERQTAMQIAWTREFLKYFGTFYGLAAVCLTTGAIKKKNPGILLPILPLSFVFAYHYDMGYGTLLQRMKG
;
A
#
# COMPACT_ATOMS: atom_id res chain seq x y z
N LEU A 1 -21.58 7.96 -30.34
CA LEU A 1 -21.79 7.33 -29.02
C LEU A 1 -20.83 6.18 -28.77
N GLU A 2 -20.65 5.23 -29.70
CA GLU A 2 -19.67 4.12 -29.54
C GLU A 2 -18.23 4.58 -29.30
N ARG A 3 -17.78 5.65 -29.97
CA ARG A 3 -16.43 6.21 -29.81
C ARG A 3 -16.19 6.86 -28.44
N GLN A 4 -17.22 7.45 -27.84
CA GLN A 4 -17.13 8.01 -26.48
C GLN A 4 -17.13 6.90 -25.42
N LEU A 5 -17.90 5.82 -25.64
CA LEU A 5 -17.87 4.63 -24.79
C LEU A 5 -16.51 3.92 -24.84
N LEU A 6 -15.92 3.77 -26.03
CA LEU A 6 -14.57 3.21 -26.19
C LEU A 6 -13.52 4.07 -25.48
N LEU A 7 -13.54 5.39 -25.67
CA LEU A 7 -12.62 6.30 -24.98
C LEU A 7 -12.78 6.25 -23.45
N GLN A 8 -14.01 6.11 -22.94
CA GLN A 8 -14.28 6.02 -21.51
C GLN A 8 -13.78 4.69 -20.91
N ASN A 9 -13.96 3.59 -21.64
CA ASN A 9 -13.42 2.28 -21.25
C ASN A 9 -11.89 2.30 -21.23
N GLU A 10 -11.26 2.86 -22.25
CA GLU A 10 -9.80 2.95 -22.35
C GLU A 10 -9.21 3.84 -21.23
N MET A 11 -9.87 4.96 -20.90
CA MET A 11 -9.50 5.81 -19.77
C MET A 11 -9.66 5.08 -18.43
N ARG A 12 -10.70 4.27 -18.26
CA ARG A 12 -10.96 3.48 -17.05
C ARG A 12 -9.93 2.37 -16.88
N GLU A 13 -9.54 1.71 -17.96
CA GLU A 13 -8.47 0.71 -17.96
C GLU A 13 -7.12 1.34 -17.62
N ARG A 14 -6.80 2.50 -18.22
CA ARG A 14 -5.60 3.28 -17.87
C ARG A 14 -5.58 3.73 -16.42
N GLN A 15 -6.70 4.20 -15.88
CA GLN A 15 -6.82 4.57 -14.47
C GLN A 15 -6.59 3.37 -13.55
N THR A 16 -7.11 2.19 -13.91
CA THR A 16 -6.87 0.95 -13.14
C THR A 16 -5.38 0.57 -13.19
N ALA A 17 -4.76 0.62 -14.37
CA ALA A 17 -3.34 0.30 -14.54
C ALA A 17 -2.43 1.27 -13.78
N MET A 18 -2.77 2.57 -13.79
CA MET A 18 -2.08 3.61 -13.02
C MET A 18 -2.20 3.38 -11.51
N GLN A 19 -3.39 3.00 -11.00
CA GLN A 19 -3.56 2.67 -9.59
C GLN A 19 -2.66 1.50 -9.17
N ILE A 20 -2.61 0.43 -9.97
CA ILE A 20 -1.75 -0.73 -9.70
C ILE A 20 -0.27 -0.34 -9.74
N ALA A 21 0.15 0.43 -10.75
CA ALA A 21 1.53 0.90 -10.87
C ALA A 21 1.94 1.76 -9.67
N TRP A 22 1.09 2.71 -9.28
CA TRP A 22 1.31 3.57 -8.13
C TRP A 22 1.43 2.77 -6.83
N THR A 23 0.57 1.77 -6.63
CA THR A 23 0.65 0.93 -5.44
C THR A 23 1.93 0.09 -5.41
N ARG A 24 2.45 -0.36 -6.57
CA ARG A 24 3.76 -1.06 -6.63
C ARG A 24 4.92 -0.14 -6.26
N GLU A 25 4.92 1.11 -6.75
CA GLU A 25 5.94 2.09 -6.36
C GLU A 25 5.84 2.44 -4.88
N PHE A 26 4.63 2.62 -4.36
CA PHE A 26 4.40 2.85 -2.94
C PHE A 26 4.99 1.72 -2.09
N LEU A 27 4.72 0.46 -2.42
CA LEU A 27 5.27 -0.70 -1.68
C LEU A 27 6.80 -0.75 -1.72
N LYS A 28 7.41 -0.37 -2.85
CA LYS A 28 8.88 -0.36 -2.99
C LYS A 28 9.53 0.67 -2.05
N TYR A 29 9.03 1.90 -2.03
CA TYR A 29 9.60 2.97 -1.19
C TYR A 29 9.14 2.90 0.27
N PHE A 30 7.88 2.54 0.51
CA PHE A 30 7.34 2.41 1.85
C PHE A 30 7.87 1.15 2.54
N GLY A 31 8.12 0.06 1.81
CA GLY A 31 8.69 -1.16 2.39
C GLY A 31 10.09 -0.95 2.96
N THR A 32 10.95 -0.17 2.28
CA THR A 32 12.29 0.16 2.80
C THR A 32 12.21 1.09 4.01
N PHE A 33 11.32 2.09 3.98
CA PHE A 33 11.06 2.96 5.11
C PHE A 33 10.48 2.19 6.32
N TYR A 34 9.51 1.31 6.09
CA TYR A 34 8.90 0.48 7.12
C TYR A 34 9.92 -0.49 7.72
N GLY A 35 10.78 -1.11 6.89
CA GLY A 35 11.87 -1.96 7.36
C GLY A 35 12.85 -1.19 8.25
N LEU A 36 13.29 0.00 7.83
CA LEU A 36 14.15 0.86 8.65
C LEU A 36 13.46 1.31 9.95
N ALA A 37 12.20 1.73 9.87
CA ALA A 37 11.42 2.14 11.03
C ALA A 37 11.21 0.98 12.01
N ALA A 38 10.94 -0.23 11.52
CA ALA A 38 10.80 -1.43 12.35
C ALA A 38 12.11 -1.72 13.09
N VAL A 39 13.26 -1.73 12.41
CA VAL A 39 14.57 -1.96 13.06
C VAL A 39 14.88 -0.88 14.11
N CYS A 40 14.66 0.38 13.78
CA CYS A 40 14.87 1.51 14.71
C CYS A 40 13.95 1.43 15.94
N LEU A 41 12.66 1.16 15.74
CA LEU A 41 11.68 1.06 16.82
C LEU A 41 11.87 -0.20 17.67
N THR A 42 12.20 -1.35 17.08
CA THR A 42 12.53 -2.57 17.82
C THR A 42 13.78 -2.36 18.68
N THR A 43 14.83 -1.75 18.12
CA THR A 43 16.05 -1.44 18.89
C THR A 43 15.74 -0.44 20.02
N GLY A 44 14.91 0.58 19.75
CA GLY A 44 14.46 1.55 20.74
C GLY A 44 13.60 0.94 21.86
N ALA A 45 12.71 0.01 21.53
CA ALA A 45 11.85 -0.68 22.49
C ALA A 45 12.66 -1.59 23.43
N ILE A 46 13.65 -2.31 22.91
CA ILE A 46 14.57 -3.14 23.70
C ILE A 46 15.39 -2.26 24.65
N LYS A 47 15.98 -1.18 24.13
CA LYS A 47 16.85 -0.29 24.91
C LYS A 47 16.10 0.49 26.00
N LYS A 48 14.84 0.86 25.77
CA LYS A 48 14.01 1.60 26.74
C LYS A 48 13.14 0.68 27.62
N LYS A 49 13.19 -0.66 27.42
CA LYS A 49 12.31 -1.67 28.04
C LYS A 49 10.82 -1.31 28.02
N ASN A 50 10.39 -0.51 27.04
CA ASN A 50 9.03 -0.03 26.95
C ASN A 50 8.40 -0.51 25.63
N PRO A 51 7.52 -1.52 25.67
CA PRO A 51 6.86 -2.05 24.48
C PRO A 51 5.92 -1.03 23.81
N GLY A 52 5.55 0.06 24.49
CA GLY A 52 4.75 1.15 23.92
C GLY A 52 5.43 1.90 22.77
N ILE A 53 6.74 1.75 22.57
CA ILE A 53 7.45 2.30 21.40
C ILE A 53 7.08 1.55 20.11
N LEU A 54 6.54 0.33 20.20
CA LEU A 54 6.06 -0.44 19.06
C LEU A 54 4.63 -0.04 18.65
N LEU A 55 3.94 0.79 19.45
CA LEU A 55 2.59 1.27 19.15
C LEU A 55 2.43 1.86 17.73
N PRO A 56 3.33 2.72 17.20
CA PRO A 56 3.24 3.23 15.84
C PRO A 56 3.44 2.16 14.75
N ILE A 57 4.00 0.99 15.07
CA ILE A 57 4.18 -0.11 14.09
C ILE A 57 2.83 -0.70 13.70
N LEU A 58 1.85 -0.74 14.61
CA LEU A 58 0.51 -1.25 14.33
C LEU A 58 -0.22 -0.47 13.22
N PRO A 59 -0.43 0.86 13.32
CA PRO A 59 -1.06 1.62 12.25
C PRO A 59 -0.22 1.62 10.96
N LEU A 60 1.10 1.68 11.06
CA LEU A 60 1.99 1.57 9.89
C LEU A 60 1.84 0.22 9.17
N SER A 61 1.73 -0.88 9.92
CA SER A 61 1.53 -2.22 9.37
C SER A 61 0.16 -2.38 8.72
N PHE A 62 -0.87 -1.73 9.27
CA PHE A 62 -2.22 -1.76 8.71
C PHE A 62 -2.26 -1.05 7.34
N VAL A 63 -1.62 0.12 7.24
CA VAL A 63 -1.48 0.85 5.96
C VAL A 63 -0.67 0.05 4.95
N PHE A 64 0.39 -0.63 5.39
CA PHE A 64 1.20 -1.49 4.54
C PHE A 64 0.40 -2.68 4.00
N ALA A 65 -0.33 -3.40 4.86
CA ALA A 65 -1.16 -4.52 4.47
C ALA A 65 -2.28 -4.10 3.49
N TYR A 66 -2.89 -2.94 3.72
CA TYR A 66 -3.90 -2.37 2.82
C TYR A 66 -3.33 -2.09 1.42
N HIS A 67 -2.18 -1.41 1.34
CA HIS A 67 -1.54 -1.14 0.05
C HIS A 67 -0.99 -2.42 -0.60
N TYR A 68 -0.55 -3.39 0.19
CA TYR A 68 -0.12 -4.69 -0.32
C TYR A 68 -1.25 -5.43 -1.03
N ASP A 69 -2.43 -5.49 -0.39
CA ASP A 69 -3.62 -6.12 -0.99
C ASP A 69 -4.21 -5.31 -2.15
N MET A 70 -4.05 -3.98 -2.18
CA MET A 70 -4.40 -3.14 -3.33
C MET A 70 -3.48 -3.37 -4.55
N GLY A 71 -2.18 -3.59 -4.35
CA GLY A 71 -1.19 -3.68 -5.42
C GLY A 71 -0.94 -5.08 -5.96
N TYR A 72 -1.07 -6.09 -5.11
CA TYR A 72 -0.85 -7.51 -5.44
C TYR A 72 -2.07 -8.41 -5.19
N GLY A 73 -3.05 -7.94 -4.44
CA GLY A 73 -4.23 -8.71 -4.07
C GLY A 73 -5.44 -8.48 -4.98
N THR A 74 -6.58 -9.00 -4.52
CA THR A 74 -7.84 -9.03 -5.30
C THR A 74 -8.76 -7.84 -5.01
N LEU A 75 -8.33 -6.86 -4.21
CA LEU A 75 -9.15 -5.72 -3.77
C LEU A 75 -9.74 -4.92 -4.93
N LEU A 76 -8.91 -4.59 -5.93
CA LEU A 76 -9.36 -3.88 -7.14
C LEU A 76 -10.32 -4.72 -7.99
N GLN A 77 -10.19 -6.04 -7.94
CA GLN A 77 -11.05 -6.98 -8.65
C GLN A 77 -12.38 -7.20 -7.92
N ARG A 78 -12.40 -7.13 -6.59
CA ARG A 78 -13.62 -7.14 -5.75
C ARG A 78 -14.40 -5.83 -5.82
N MET A 79 -13.72 -4.67 -5.82
CA MET A 79 -14.39 -3.37 -5.95
C MET A 79 -14.96 -3.11 -7.35
N LYS A 80 -14.56 -3.90 -8.35
CA LYS A 80 -15.12 -3.90 -9.71
C LYS A 80 -16.41 -4.73 -9.85
N GLY A 81 -16.88 -5.37 -8.77
CA GLY A 81 -18.14 -6.12 -8.73
C GLY A 81 -19.36 -5.27 -9.10
#